data_AF-A0A1G2I1J4-F1
#
_entry.id   AF-A0A1G2I1J4-F1
#
_cell.length_a   1.000
_cell.length_b   1.000
_cell.length_c   1.000
_cell.angle_alpha   90.00
_cell.angle_beta   90.00
_cell.angle_gamma   90.00
#
_symmetry.space_group_name_H-M   'P 1'
#
loop_
_entity.id
_entity.type
_entity.pdbx_description
1 polymer ?
#
loop_
_entity_poly.entity_id
_entity_poly.type
_entity_poly.pdbx_seq_one_letter_code
_entity_poly.pdbx_strand_id
1 'polypeptide(L)'
;MNQKIILALIIGVVVLVLAGVAWMLFFSNAPVNNGIGQNPSNVIIQGIITKDTPGARPGVWYITYEEPGSPALRKELDVSAINFTNKYLYNGQTARVEGYESNNVVKVTTLQILNVYKDDLIWAASPLPNDVLVSPIMVTGQARGNWFFEASFPVALLDANGKVLAQVPAQAQSEWMTTDYVGFGALLPFLKPATSTGTLVLQKDNPSGLPEHADELRIPVRFETAEKTVTLYYYNANNDKDASGNIMCSSQGLVGVVRRFPISTTPIQDAIKLLLQGQLTAVEKSQGISTEYPLPGVSLKSANLKDGVLTLEFSDPQNKTGGGSCRVGILWKQIESTAKQFPEVKSVRFIPEELFQP
;
A
#
# COMPACT_ATOMS: atom_id res chain seq x y z
N MET A 1 -40.11 69.51 56.35
CA MET A 1 -39.40 69.20 55.10
C MET A 1 -40.37 69.40 53.95
N ASN A 2 -40.03 70.27 52.99
CA ASN A 2 -40.98 70.89 52.04
C ASN A 2 -41.51 69.85 51.03
N GLN A 3 -42.81 69.85 50.73
CA GLN A 3 -43.48 68.86 49.84
C GLN A 3 -42.85 68.82 48.42
N LYS A 4 -42.20 69.92 48.01
CA LYS A 4 -41.41 70.01 46.77
C LYS A 4 -40.12 69.17 46.80
N ILE A 5 -39.52 68.92 47.97
CA ILE A 5 -38.29 68.14 48.13
C ILE A 5 -38.59 66.64 48.00
N ILE A 6 -39.73 66.17 48.51
CA ILE A 6 -40.15 64.77 48.41
C ILE A 6 -40.48 64.41 46.96
N LEU A 7 -41.17 65.30 46.23
CA LEU A 7 -41.49 65.08 44.82
C LEU A 7 -40.22 65.08 43.93
N ALA A 8 -39.25 65.94 44.22
CA ALA A 8 -37.96 65.95 43.52
C ALA A 8 -37.14 64.67 43.76
N LEU A 9 -37.16 64.13 44.99
CA LEU A 9 -36.48 62.86 45.31
C LEU A 9 -37.13 61.66 44.62
N ILE A 10 -38.47 61.60 44.56
CA ILE A 10 -39.18 60.50 43.88
C ILE A 10 -38.95 60.55 42.36
N ILE A 11 -38.99 61.73 41.74
CA ILE A 11 -38.69 61.88 40.31
C ILE A 11 -37.23 61.51 40.01
N GLY A 12 -36.29 61.91 40.87
CA GLY A 12 -34.87 61.57 40.72
C GLY A 12 -34.60 60.06 40.77
N VAL A 13 -35.27 59.32 41.67
CA VAL A 13 -35.12 57.87 41.78
C VAL A 13 -35.73 57.14 40.57
N VAL A 14 -36.89 57.59 40.07
CA VAL A 14 -37.53 56.97 38.89
C VAL A 14 -36.70 57.19 37.62
N VAL A 15 -36.10 58.38 37.45
CA VAL A 15 -35.22 58.67 36.30
C VAL A 15 -33.94 57.82 36.34
N LEU A 16 -33.36 57.58 37.52
CA LEU A 16 -32.17 56.73 37.67
C LEU A 16 -32.46 55.25 37.40
N VAL A 17 -33.61 54.74 37.83
CA VAL A 17 -34.02 53.35 37.55
C VAL A 17 -34.31 53.15 36.05
N LEU A 18 -35.00 54.10 35.41
CA LEU A 18 -35.28 54.03 33.97
C LEU A 18 -34.00 54.18 33.12
N ALA A 19 -33.04 55.00 33.54
CA ALA A 19 -31.73 55.11 32.88
C ALA A 19 -30.91 53.83 33.01
N GLY A 20 -30.95 53.15 34.17
CA GLY A 20 -30.28 51.86 34.38
C GLY A 20 -30.86 50.73 33.52
N VAL A 21 -32.19 50.64 33.41
CA VAL A 21 -32.86 49.64 32.56
C VAL A 21 -32.63 49.92 31.06
N ALA A 22 -32.61 51.20 30.65
CA ALA A 22 -32.24 51.58 29.29
C ALA A 22 -30.77 51.26 28.98
N TRP A 23 -29.84 51.45 29.92
CA TRP A 23 -28.43 51.09 29.73
C TRP A 23 -28.24 49.57 29.59
N MET A 24 -28.97 48.77 30.38
CA MET A 24 -28.97 47.30 30.25
C MET A 24 -29.59 46.81 28.94
N LEU A 25 -30.67 47.44 28.46
CA LEU A 25 -31.33 47.03 27.21
C LEU A 25 -30.62 47.53 25.94
N PHE A 26 -29.86 48.63 26.01
CA PHE A 26 -29.12 49.17 24.86
C PHE A 26 -27.67 48.67 24.73
N PHE A 27 -26.99 48.25 25.81
CA PHE A 27 -25.64 47.67 25.73
C PHE A 27 -25.60 46.14 25.69
N SER A 28 -26.75 45.45 25.78
CA SER A 28 -26.84 44.00 25.55
C SER A 28 -26.95 43.62 24.07
N ASN A 29 -27.07 44.59 23.17
CA ASN A 29 -27.20 44.39 21.72
C ASN A 29 -26.12 45.11 20.92
N ALA A 30 -24.86 45.05 21.40
CA ALA A 30 -23.76 45.12 20.45
C ALA A 30 -23.94 43.91 19.51
N PRO A 31 -24.00 44.08 18.17
CA PRO A 31 -23.98 42.93 17.28
C PRO A 31 -22.66 42.22 17.54
N VAL A 32 -22.72 41.08 18.23
CA VAL A 32 -21.66 40.10 18.13
C VAL A 32 -21.63 39.76 16.66
N ASN A 33 -20.64 40.30 15.96
CA ASN A 33 -20.28 39.86 14.64
C ASN A 33 -19.75 38.44 14.85
N ASN A 34 -20.68 37.49 15.00
CA ASN A 34 -20.45 36.07 14.85
C ASN A 34 -20.14 35.86 13.36
N GLY A 35 -19.02 36.42 12.91
CA GLY A 35 -18.21 35.70 11.95
C GLY A 35 -18.02 34.34 12.61
N ILE A 36 -18.77 33.36 12.14
CA ILE A 36 -18.56 31.96 12.47
C ILE A 36 -17.12 31.73 12.03
N GLY A 37 -16.18 31.92 12.95
CA GLY A 37 -14.81 31.47 12.77
C GLY A 37 -14.96 29.98 12.63
N GLN A 38 -15.00 29.50 11.39
CA GLN A 38 -15.03 28.09 11.13
C GLN A 38 -13.83 27.52 11.88
N ASN A 39 -14.11 26.67 12.86
CA ASN A 39 -13.06 25.98 13.59
C ASN A 39 -12.16 25.31 12.54
N PRO A 40 -10.84 25.52 12.59
CA PRO A 40 -9.96 24.97 11.59
C PRO A 40 -10.13 23.45 11.55
N SER A 41 -10.64 22.94 10.44
CA SER A 41 -10.77 21.50 10.22
C SER A 41 -9.39 20.94 9.93
N ASN A 42 -9.01 19.85 10.62
CA ASN A 42 -7.85 19.07 10.23
C ASN A 42 -8.08 18.50 8.83
N VAL A 43 -7.11 18.69 7.95
CA VAL A 43 -7.19 18.23 6.56
C VAL A 43 -5.91 17.47 6.20
N ILE A 44 -6.10 16.35 5.51
CA ILE A 44 -5.04 15.53 4.92
C ILE A 44 -5.37 15.38 3.44
N ILE A 45 -4.54 15.93 2.57
CA ILE A 45 -4.73 15.88 1.11
C ILE A 45 -3.49 15.25 0.49
N GLN A 46 -3.71 14.32 -0.45
CA GLN A 46 -2.68 13.84 -1.35
C GLN A 46 -3.01 14.30 -2.76
N GLY A 47 -2.05 14.92 -3.44
CA GLY A 47 -2.29 15.50 -4.75
C GLY A 47 -1.05 16.12 -5.37
N ILE A 48 -1.24 16.74 -6.52
CA ILE A 48 -0.17 17.40 -7.27
C ILE A 48 -0.07 18.85 -6.84
N ILE A 49 1.13 19.29 -6.46
CA ILE A 49 1.38 20.69 -6.09
C ILE A 49 1.81 21.52 -7.31
N THR A 50 1.27 22.73 -7.37
CA THR A 50 1.51 23.68 -8.46
C THR A 50 1.56 25.11 -7.94
N LYS A 51 2.30 25.95 -8.63
CA LYS A 51 2.50 27.38 -8.38
C LYS A 51 2.60 28.09 -9.73
N ASP A 52 2.09 29.32 -9.78
CA ASP A 52 2.19 30.19 -10.97
C ASP A 52 1.62 29.58 -12.26
N THR A 53 0.62 28.69 -12.14
CA THR A 53 -0.08 28.10 -13.29
C THR A 53 -1.17 29.04 -13.80
N PRO A 54 -1.58 28.94 -15.09
CA PRO A 54 -2.72 29.69 -15.61
C PRO A 54 -3.96 29.58 -14.71
N GLY A 55 -4.61 30.71 -14.42
CA GLY A 55 -5.77 30.79 -13.52
C GLY A 55 -5.45 30.73 -12.02
N ALA A 56 -4.18 30.65 -11.61
CA ALA A 56 -3.75 30.69 -10.22
C ALA A 56 -3.35 32.11 -9.78
N ARG A 57 -3.40 32.40 -8.47
CA ARG A 57 -2.80 33.62 -7.93
C ARG A 57 -1.26 33.55 -8.06
N PRO A 58 -0.60 34.61 -8.54
CA PRO A 58 0.87 34.64 -8.60
C PRO A 58 1.48 34.48 -7.21
N GLY A 59 2.55 33.70 -7.12
CA GLY A 59 3.31 33.46 -5.89
C GLY A 59 2.71 32.40 -4.96
N VAL A 60 1.53 31.84 -5.28
CA VAL A 60 0.74 31.00 -4.38
C VAL A 60 0.81 29.52 -4.78
N TRP A 61 1.04 28.65 -3.80
CA TRP A 61 1.00 27.20 -3.98
C TRP A 61 -0.43 26.68 -3.90
N TYR A 62 -0.71 25.68 -4.73
CA TYR A 62 -1.97 24.95 -4.76
C TYR A 62 -1.70 23.46 -4.75
N ILE A 63 -2.62 22.68 -4.17
CA ILE A 63 -2.72 21.24 -4.35
C ILE A 63 -3.95 20.90 -5.16
N THR A 64 -3.76 20.09 -6.21
CA THR A 64 -4.83 19.55 -7.03
C THR A 64 -4.98 18.07 -6.72
N TYR A 65 -6.19 17.62 -6.38
CA TYR A 65 -6.48 16.26 -5.93
C TYR A 65 -7.86 15.83 -6.42
N GLU A 66 -8.12 14.52 -6.38
CA GLU A 66 -9.39 13.94 -6.81
C GLU A 66 -10.09 13.29 -5.61
N GLU A 67 -11.41 13.45 -5.55
CA GLU A 67 -12.28 12.70 -4.64
C GLU A 67 -13.15 11.75 -5.46
N PRO A 68 -13.47 10.54 -4.96
CA PRO A 68 -14.29 9.57 -5.70
C PRO A 68 -15.59 10.19 -6.24
N GLY A 69 -15.76 10.16 -7.56
CA GLY A 69 -16.95 10.69 -8.23
C GLY A 69 -16.99 12.22 -8.40
N SER A 70 -15.93 12.93 -8.03
CA SER A 70 -15.83 14.40 -8.19
C SER A 70 -14.81 14.79 -9.26
N PRO A 71 -15.00 15.93 -9.96
CA PRO A 71 -13.93 16.54 -10.75
C PRO A 71 -12.72 16.85 -9.88
N ALA A 72 -11.55 17.05 -10.52
CA ALA A 72 -10.36 17.49 -9.82
C ALA A 72 -10.62 18.77 -9.00
N LEU A 73 -10.35 18.68 -7.71
CA LEU A 73 -10.46 19.77 -6.75
C LEU A 73 -9.11 20.47 -6.62
N ARG A 74 -9.15 21.75 -6.26
CA ARG A 74 -7.95 22.56 -6.06
C ARG A 74 -8.07 23.34 -4.77
N LYS A 75 -7.04 23.27 -3.92
CA LYS A 75 -6.95 24.03 -2.67
C LYS A 75 -5.67 24.85 -2.64
N GLU A 76 -5.77 26.05 -2.07
CA GLU A 76 -4.62 26.90 -1.82
C GLU A 76 -3.85 26.42 -0.60
N LEU A 77 -2.53 26.50 -0.65
CA LEU A 77 -1.62 26.12 0.41
C LEU A 77 -0.89 27.34 0.95
N ASP A 78 -1.06 27.61 2.24
CA ASP A 78 -0.17 28.48 2.99
C ASP A 78 0.98 27.63 3.56
N VAL A 79 2.14 27.71 2.89
CA VAL A 79 3.37 26.98 3.24
C VAL A 79 4.35 27.84 4.03
N SER A 80 3.94 29.02 4.51
CA SER A 80 4.82 29.96 5.22
C SER A 80 5.43 29.38 6.50
N ALA A 81 4.75 28.43 7.15
CA ALA A 81 5.21 27.74 8.35
C ALA A 81 6.15 26.55 8.06
N ILE A 82 6.32 26.15 6.79
CA ILE A 82 7.14 24.99 6.42
C ILE A 82 8.59 25.41 6.25
N ASN A 83 9.45 24.85 7.09
CA ASN A 83 10.90 24.99 6.93
C ASN A 83 11.38 24.02 5.84
N PHE A 84 11.57 24.53 4.62
CA PHE A 84 12.12 23.78 3.49
C PHE A 84 13.63 23.60 3.63
N THR A 85 14.06 22.92 4.69
CA THR A 85 15.48 22.87 5.05
C THR A 85 16.33 22.10 4.03
N ASN A 86 15.75 21.32 3.11
CA ASN A 86 16.48 20.56 2.05
C ASN A 86 15.58 19.94 0.96
N LYS A 87 14.43 20.52 0.59
CA LYS A 87 13.58 19.95 -0.49
C LYS A 87 12.94 21.05 -1.31
N TYR A 88 13.48 21.28 -2.50
CA TYR A 88 12.92 22.22 -3.46
C TYR A 88 11.50 21.76 -3.84
N LEU A 89 10.53 22.66 -3.65
CA LEU A 89 9.20 22.48 -4.19
C LEU A 89 9.21 22.84 -5.68
N TYR A 90 8.81 21.91 -6.51
CA TYR A 90 8.69 22.08 -7.95
C TYR A 90 7.25 21.85 -8.39
N ASN A 91 6.88 22.50 -9.49
CA ASN A 91 5.59 22.25 -10.13
C ASN A 91 5.48 20.80 -10.60
N GLY A 92 4.34 20.17 -10.33
CA GLY A 92 4.05 18.82 -10.77
C GLY A 92 4.47 17.72 -9.79
N GLN A 93 5.07 18.06 -8.64
CA GLN A 93 5.36 17.08 -7.60
C GLN A 93 4.06 16.58 -6.96
N THR A 94 4.01 15.29 -6.63
CA THR A 94 2.98 14.70 -5.79
C THR A 94 3.38 14.83 -4.32
N ALA A 95 2.49 15.38 -3.50
CA ALA A 95 2.72 15.59 -2.09
C ALA A 95 1.55 15.09 -1.25
N ARG A 96 1.87 14.65 -0.03
CA ARG A 96 0.92 14.51 1.08
C ARG A 96 1.04 15.74 1.97
N VAL A 97 -0.05 16.45 2.12
CA VAL A 97 -0.18 17.71 2.87
C VAL A 97 -1.08 17.46 4.07
N GLU A 98 -0.63 17.86 5.26
CA GLU A 98 -1.45 17.89 6.47
C GLU A 98 -1.50 19.31 7.02
N GLY A 99 -2.65 19.72 7.53
CA GLY A 99 -2.79 21.04 8.09
C GLY A 99 -4.21 21.37 8.52
N TYR A 100 -4.45 22.67 8.62
CA TYR A 100 -5.70 23.23 9.10
C TYR A 100 -6.32 24.08 7.99
N GLU A 101 -7.54 23.76 7.60
CA GLU A 101 -8.26 24.59 6.63
C GLU A 101 -8.92 25.79 7.33
N SER A 102 -8.68 26.99 6.82
CA SER A 102 -9.32 28.22 7.26
C SER A 102 -9.50 29.15 6.07
N ASN A 103 -10.71 29.68 5.89
CA ASN A 103 -11.05 30.57 4.75
C ASN A 103 -10.69 29.96 3.38
N ASN A 104 -10.94 28.66 3.19
CA ASN A 104 -10.65 27.91 1.96
C ASN A 104 -9.15 27.83 1.60
N VAL A 105 -8.27 28.08 2.57
CA VAL A 105 -6.81 27.94 2.47
C VAL A 105 -6.35 26.91 3.48
N VAL A 106 -5.50 25.98 3.06
CA VAL A 106 -4.88 24.99 3.94
C VAL A 106 -3.60 25.59 4.51
N LYS A 107 -3.60 25.87 5.82
CA LYS A 107 -2.37 26.21 6.56
C LYS A 107 -1.58 24.93 6.79
N VAL A 108 -0.49 24.78 6.05
CA VAL A 108 0.26 23.54 6.00
C VAL A 108 1.11 23.39 7.26
N THR A 109 0.98 22.26 7.92
CA THR A 109 1.79 21.86 9.09
C THR A 109 2.83 20.81 8.72
N THR A 110 2.46 19.90 7.82
CA THR A 110 3.34 18.85 7.30
C THR A 110 3.22 18.81 5.78
N LEU A 111 4.35 18.75 5.08
CA LEU A 111 4.40 18.55 3.63
C LEU A 111 5.44 17.48 3.30
N GLN A 112 4.97 16.36 2.74
CA GLN A 112 5.81 15.25 2.33
C GLN A 112 5.72 15.06 0.81
N ILE A 113 6.80 15.36 0.09
CA ILE A 113 6.90 14.99 -1.34
C ILE A 113 7.08 13.48 -1.47
N LEU A 114 6.22 12.84 -2.26
CA LEU A 114 6.12 11.39 -2.46
C LEU A 114 6.94 10.88 -3.65
N ASN A 115 7.35 11.76 -4.57
CA ASN A 115 8.21 11.41 -5.69
C ASN A 115 9.62 10.99 -5.22
N VAL A 116 10.32 10.22 -6.05
CA VAL A 116 11.72 9.83 -5.83
C VAL A 116 12.63 10.77 -6.61
N TYR A 117 13.74 11.18 -5.99
CA TYR A 117 14.72 12.13 -6.54
C TYR A 117 16.11 11.51 -6.55
N LYS A 118 16.94 11.96 -7.48
CA LYS A 118 18.38 11.72 -7.48
C LYS A 118 19.11 13.03 -7.73
N ASP A 119 19.89 13.46 -6.74
CA ASP A 119 20.91 14.52 -6.79
C ASP A 119 20.51 15.83 -7.50
N ASP A 120 19.21 16.19 -7.42
CA ASP A 120 18.65 17.33 -8.17
C ASP A 120 18.93 17.26 -9.69
N LEU A 121 18.98 16.05 -10.25
CA LEU A 121 19.17 15.77 -11.68
C LEU A 121 17.92 15.19 -12.32
N ILE A 122 17.22 14.31 -11.59
CA ILE A 122 16.03 13.61 -12.08
C ILE A 122 15.06 13.29 -10.95
N TRP A 123 13.77 13.29 -11.29
CA TRP A 123 12.72 12.74 -10.46
C TRP A 123 11.57 12.16 -11.29
N ALA A 124 10.88 11.17 -10.73
CA ALA A 124 9.73 10.53 -11.37
C ALA A 124 8.41 11.05 -10.81
N ALA A 125 7.54 11.51 -11.71
CA ALA A 125 6.17 11.90 -11.41
C ALA A 125 5.26 10.67 -11.28
N SER A 126 5.42 9.69 -12.17
CA SER A 126 4.70 8.42 -12.15
C SER A 126 5.58 7.30 -12.73
N PRO A 127 5.53 6.08 -12.18
CA PRO A 127 4.83 5.67 -10.96
C PRO A 127 5.50 6.23 -9.69
N LEU A 128 4.74 6.28 -8.59
CA LEU A 128 5.25 6.53 -7.25
C LEU A 128 5.79 5.23 -6.62
N PRO A 129 6.61 5.34 -5.56
CA PRO A 129 7.08 4.17 -4.81
C PRO A 129 5.95 3.27 -4.34
N ASN A 130 6.09 1.97 -4.64
CA ASN A 130 5.18 0.87 -4.29
C ASN A 130 3.83 0.88 -5.01
N ASP A 131 3.65 1.74 -6.03
CA ASP A 131 2.49 1.66 -6.91
C ASP A 131 2.37 0.27 -7.53
N VAL A 132 1.13 -0.19 -7.67
CA VAL A 132 0.82 -1.46 -8.34
C VAL A 132 0.69 -1.19 -9.84
N LEU A 133 1.61 -1.77 -10.60
CA LEU A 133 1.70 -1.53 -12.04
C LEU A 133 0.79 -2.46 -12.84
N VAL A 134 0.13 -1.88 -13.84
CA VAL A 134 -0.65 -2.58 -14.87
C VAL A 134 -0.09 -2.21 -16.24
N SER A 135 0.12 -3.19 -17.11
CA SER A 135 0.70 -2.97 -18.45
C SER A 135 -0.33 -2.41 -19.45
N PRO A 136 0.06 -1.47 -20.32
CA PRO A 136 1.32 -0.74 -20.29
C PRO A 136 1.32 0.36 -19.21
N ILE A 137 2.47 0.64 -18.59
CA ILE A 137 2.60 1.80 -17.71
C ILE A 137 3.10 3.01 -18.50
N MET A 138 2.61 4.19 -18.11
CA MET A 138 3.19 5.46 -18.53
C MET A 138 4.16 5.94 -17.44
N VAL A 139 5.44 6.02 -17.77
CA VAL A 139 6.48 6.56 -16.91
C VAL A 139 6.68 8.04 -17.27
N THR A 140 6.58 8.92 -16.29
CA THR A 140 6.73 10.36 -16.47
C THR A 140 7.55 10.98 -15.34
N GLY A 141 8.13 12.13 -15.61
CA GLY A 141 8.91 12.88 -14.62
C GLY A 141 9.63 14.03 -15.29
N GLN A 142 10.65 14.54 -14.60
CA GLN A 142 11.55 15.55 -15.16
C GLN A 142 13.00 15.22 -14.88
N ALA A 143 13.85 15.53 -15.85
CA ALA A 143 15.30 15.40 -15.76
C ALA A 143 15.97 16.64 -16.35
N ARG A 144 17.24 16.88 -16.07
CA ARG A 144 17.97 18.03 -16.60
C ARG A 144 19.45 17.76 -16.85
N GLY A 145 20.08 18.68 -17.57
CA GLY A 145 21.49 18.60 -17.90
C GLY A 145 21.84 17.32 -18.65
N ASN A 146 22.91 16.66 -18.22
CA ASN A 146 23.48 15.51 -18.93
C ASN A 146 22.75 14.20 -18.63
N TRP A 147 21.50 14.23 -18.16
CA TRP A 147 20.71 13.00 -18.00
C TRP A 147 20.27 12.43 -19.36
N PHE A 148 20.01 13.32 -20.32
CA PHE A 148 19.64 12.99 -21.69
C PHE A 148 20.87 12.87 -22.59
N PHE A 149 20.75 11.98 -23.58
CA PHE A 149 21.58 11.95 -24.78
C PHE A 149 20.65 11.72 -25.98
N GLU A 150 20.83 12.49 -27.06
CA GLU A 150 19.92 12.47 -28.21
C GLU A 150 18.43 12.59 -27.82
N ALA A 151 18.13 13.49 -26.87
CA ALA A 151 16.78 13.73 -26.33
C ALA A 151 16.14 12.53 -25.60
N SER A 152 16.91 11.51 -25.25
CA SER A 152 16.37 10.31 -24.60
C SER A 152 17.29 9.70 -23.54
N PHE A 153 16.77 8.76 -22.77
CA PHE A 153 17.56 7.91 -21.87
C PHE A 153 16.83 6.58 -21.58
N PRO A 154 17.53 5.51 -21.17
CA PRO A 154 16.91 4.20 -20.96
C PRO A 154 16.04 4.13 -19.70
N VAL A 155 14.88 3.50 -19.82
CA VAL A 155 14.02 3.11 -18.70
C VAL A 155 13.81 1.60 -18.73
N ALA A 156 14.12 0.92 -17.63
CA ALA A 156 14.01 -0.51 -17.49
C ALA A 156 13.12 -0.88 -16.30
N LEU A 157 12.27 -1.90 -16.47
CA LEU A 157 11.50 -2.49 -15.40
C LEU A 157 12.07 -3.88 -15.07
N LEU A 158 12.44 -4.07 -13.82
CA LEU A 158 12.99 -5.31 -13.28
C LEU A 158 11.97 -6.00 -12.37
N ASP A 159 11.97 -7.33 -12.37
CA ASP A 159 11.27 -8.13 -11.37
C ASP A 159 12.08 -8.23 -10.06
N ALA A 160 11.52 -8.88 -9.03
CA ALA A 160 12.20 -9.01 -7.72
C ALA A 160 13.49 -9.84 -7.77
N ASN A 161 13.69 -10.65 -8.82
CA ASN A 161 14.88 -11.45 -9.03
C ASN A 161 15.93 -10.72 -9.90
N GLY A 162 15.67 -9.47 -10.28
CA GLY A 162 16.53 -8.68 -11.16
C GLY A 162 16.38 -9.00 -12.65
N LYS A 163 15.38 -9.79 -13.06
CA LYS A 163 15.11 -10.05 -14.47
C LYS A 163 14.48 -8.83 -15.12
N VAL A 164 15.02 -8.40 -16.26
CA VAL A 164 14.42 -7.34 -17.08
C VAL A 164 13.10 -7.82 -17.68
N LEU A 165 12.01 -7.14 -17.34
CA LEU A 165 10.66 -7.39 -17.85
C LEU A 165 10.38 -6.57 -19.11
N ALA A 166 10.89 -5.34 -19.17
CA ALA A 166 10.78 -4.44 -20.31
C ALA A 166 11.86 -3.34 -20.23
N GLN A 167 12.25 -2.82 -21.38
CA GLN A 167 13.16 -1.68 -21.48
C GLN A 167 12.82 -0.84 -22.72
N VAL A 168 12.64 0.47 -22.55
CA VAL A 168 12.33 1.43 -23.64
C VAL A 168 13.04 2.76 -23.37
N PRO A 169 13.30 3.58 -24.40
CA PRO A 169 13.80 4.93 -24.20
C PRO A 169 12.67 5.85 -23.71
N ALA A 170 12.93 6.65 -22.67
CA ALA A 170 12.13 7.82 -22.33
C ALA A 170 12.53 9.00 -23.18
N GLN A 171 11.54 9.72 -23.70
CA GLN A 171 11.72 10.84 -24.63
C GLN A 171 11.52 12.17 -23.91
N ALA A 172 12.44 13.11 -24.11
CA ALA A 172 12.27 14.50 -23.70
C ALA A 172 11.05 15.12 -24.40
N GLN A 173 10.33 15.98 -23.68
CA GLN A 173 9.10 16.62 -24.17
C GLN A 173 9.33 18.05 -24.70
N SER A 174 10.57 18.54 -24.61
CA SER A 174 10.98 19.87 -25.10
C SER A 174 12.48 19.88 -25.39
N GLU A 175 13.00 21.05 -25.79
CA GLU A 175 14.45 21.30 -25.89
C GLU A 175 15.17 20.84 -24.62
N TRP A 176 16.13 19.93 -24.77
CA TRP A 176 16.73 19.18 -23.67
C TRP A 176 18.16 19.61 -23.34
N MET A 177 18.81 20.37 -24.22
CA MET A 177 20.16 20.90 -24.03
C MET A 177 20.14 22.13 -23.11
N THR A 178 19.63 21.94 -21.89
CA THR A 178 19.46 22.99 -20.86
C THR A 178 19.82 22.47 -19.47
N THR A 179 20.15 23.42 -18.59
CA THR A 179 20.32 23.17 -17.15
C THR A 179 19.00 23.15 -16.40
N ASP A 180 17.89 23.51 -17.05
CA ASP A 180 16.55 23.49 -16.48
C ASP A 180 15.90 22.10 -16.58
N TYR A 181 14.90 21.86 -15.74
CA TYR A 181 14.12 20.62 -15.81
C TYR A 181 13.30 20.53 -17.10
N VAL A 182 13.43 19.37 -17.75
CA VAL A 182 12.76 18.99 -18.98
C VAL A 182 11.91 17.77 -18.68
N GLY A 183 10.63 17.83 -19.06
CA GLY A 183 9.72 16.70 -18.90
C GLY A 183 10.14 15.52 -19.78
N PHE A 184 9.92 14.30 -19.29
CA PHE A 184 10.10 13.08 -20.07
C PHE A 184 8.88 12.16 -19.99
N GLY A 185 8.73 11.29 -20.99
CA GLY A 185 7.68 10.27 -21.05
C GLY A 185 8.16 8.97 -21.71
N ALA A 186 7.72 7.84 -21.17
CA ALA A 186 7.90 6.52 -21.76
C ALA A 186 6.64 5.66 -21.56
N LEU A 187 6.15 5.05 -22.63
CA LEU A 187 5.13 4.01 -22.55
C LEU A 187 5.83 2.64 -22.51
N LEU A 188 5.72 1.94 -21.38
CA LEU A 188 6.43 0.70 -21.13
C LEU A 188 5.45 -0.48 -21.06
N PRO A 189 5.27 -1.23 -22.16
CA PRO A 189 4.53 -2.49 -22.14
C PRO A 189 5.37 -3.60 -21.51
N PHE A 190 4.77 -4.41 -20.64
CA PHE A 190 5.40 -5.58 -20.05
C PHE A 190 4.41 -6.74 -19.86
N LEU A 191 4.94 -7.95 -19.74
CA LEU A 191 4.15 -9.13 -19.34
C LEU A 191 4.11 -9.21 -17.82
N LYS A 192 2.94 -9.58 -17.28
CA LYS A 192 2.72 -9.75 -15.84
C LYS A 192 3.74 -10.76 -15.26
N PRO A 193 4.59 -10.34 -14.30
CA PRO A 193 5.62 -11.22 -13.74
C PRO A 193 5.04 -12.19 -12.70
N ALA A 194 5.84 -13.20 -12.33
CA ALA A 194 5.53 -14.11 -11.22
C ALA A 194 5.82 -13.47 -9.85
N THR A 195 6.73 -12.49 -9.78
CA THR A 195 7.06 -11.79 -8.54
C THR A 195 6.00 -10.74 -8.22
N SER A 196 5.78 -10.47 -6.93
CA SER A 196 4.85 -9.45 -6.45
C SER A 196 5.46 -8.04 -6.39
N THR A 197 6.78 -7.94 -6.46
CA THR A 197 7.54 -6.70 -6.43
C THR A 197 8.51 -6.62 -7.60
N GLY A 198 8.99 -5.41 -7.86
CA GLY A 198 9.99 -5.11 -8.86
C GLY A 198 10.66 -3.76 -8.61
N THR A 199 11.46 -3.32 -9.57
CA THR A 199 12.10 -2.01 -9.55
C THR A 199 12.04 -1.38 -10.93
N LEU A 200 11.50 -0.17 -11.00
CA LEU A 200 11.65 0.68 -12.17
C LEU A 200 12.97 1.45 -12.06
N VAL A 201 13.78 1.39 -13.10
CA VAL A 201 15.11 1.99 -13.16
C VAL A 201 15.15 2.99 -14.30
N LEU A 202 15.43 4.25 -13.98
CA LEU A 202 15.67 5.31 -14.95
C LEU A 202 17.18 5.50 -14.99
N GLN A 203 17.81 5.11 -16.10
CA GLN A 203 19.26 5.15 -16.23
C GLN A 203 19.66 6.45 -16.90
N LYS A 204 20.70 7.09 -16.39
CA LYS A 204 21.37 8.17 -17.10
C LYS A 204 22.01 7.58 -18.34
N ASP A 205 21.84 8.24 -19.49
CA ASP A 205 22.49 7.74 -20.70
C ASP A 205 24.02 7.82 -20.59
N ASN A 206 24.69 6.76 -21.03
CA ASN A 206 26.15 6.64 -20.92
C ASN A 206 26.76 6.04 -22.19
N PRO A 207 26.87 6.83 -23.28
CA PRO A 207 27.43 6.37 -24.55
C PRO A 207 28.86 5.85 -24.44
N SER A 208 29.63 6.32 -23.45
CA SER A 208 31.02 5.92 -23.24
C SER A 208 31.17 4.51 -22.65
N GLY A 209 30.13 3.99 -21.98
CA GLY A 209 30.17 2.74 -21.23
C GLY A 209 31.02 2.77 -19.95
N LEU A 210 31.60 3.92 -19.58
CA LEU A 210 32.47 4.06 -18.42
C LEU A 210 31.67 4.13 -17.10
N PRO A 211 32.00 3.32 -16.07
CA PRO A 211 31.23 3.29 -14.81
C PRO A 211 31.12 4.65 -14.11
N GLU A 212 32.12 5.52 -14.20
CA GLU A 212 32.12 6.86 -13.61
C GLU A 212 31.09 7.81 -14.21
N HIS A 213 30.50 7.46 -15.36
CA HIS A 213 29.44 8.22 -16.01
C HIS A 213 28.06 7.59 -15.85
N ALA A 214 27.99 6.37 -15.29
CA ALA A 214 26.74 5.70 -14.99
C ALA A 214 26.07 6.33 -13.76
N ASP A 215 24.77 6.57 -13.88
CA ASP A 215 23.93 6.96 -12.76
C ASP A 215 22.52 6.41 -12.99
N GLU A 216 21.75 6.23 -11.92
CA GLU A 216 20.39 5.71 -12.01
C GLU A 216 19.48 6.17 -10.87
N LEU A 217 18.21 6.33 -11.19
CA LEU A 217 17.12 6.50 -10.23
C LEU A 217 16.33 5.20 -10.16
N ARG A 218 16.27 4.59 -8.97
CA ARG A 218 15.53 3.35 -8.70
C ARG A 218 14.25 3.63 -7.92
N ILE A 219 13.15 3.09 -8.40
CA ILE A 219 11.82 3.25 -7.81
C ILE A 219 11.26 1.86 -7.52
N PRO A 220 11.05 1.49 -6.24
CA PRO A 220 10.43 0.21 -5.92
C PRO A 220 8.97 0.22 -6.38
N VAL A 221 8.51 -0.86 -6.99
CA VAL A 221 7.16 -0.99 -7.54
C VAL A 221 6.58 -2.35 -7.19
N ARG A 222 5.26 -2.47 -7.31
CA ARG A 222 4.52 -3.71 -7.10
C ARG A 222 3.85 -4.15 -8.37
N PHE A 223 3.56 -5.43 -8.47
CA PHE A 223 2.76 -6.00 -9.54
C PHE A 223 1.50 -6.61 -8.94
N GLU A 224 0.41 -6.60 -9.70
CA GLU A 224 -0.64 -7.57 -9.43
C GLU A 224 -0.03 -8.96 -9.59
N THR A 225 -0.22 -9.85 -8.62
CA THR A 225 0.22 -11.24 -8.78
C THR A 225 -0.74 -11.97 -9.71
N ALA A 226 -0.20 -12.77 -10.63
CA ALA A 226 -1.02 -13.78 -11.28
C ALA A 226 -1.24 -14.88 -10.24
N GLU A 227 -2.50 -15.16 -9.92
CA GLU A 227 -2.84 -16.18 -8.94
C GLU A 227 -3.22 -17.48 -9.65
N LYS A 228 -2.84 -18.61 -9.08
CA LYS A 228 -3.41 -19.91 -9.40
C LYS A 228 -4.20 -20.43 -8.22
N THR A 229 -5.13 -21.34 -8.51
CA THR A 229 -5.82 -22.08 -7.45
C THR A 229 -5.00 -23.31 -7.06
N VAL A 230 -4.96 -23.59 -5.77
CA VAL A 230 -4.43 -24.82 -5.18
C VAL A 230 -5.48 -25.41 -4.27
N THR A 231 -5.59 -26.73 -4.26
CA THR A 231 -6.45 -27.46 -3.32
C THR A 231 -5.60 -27.91 -2.14
N LEU A 232 -5.92 -27.43 -0.95
CA LEU A 232 -5.31 -27.89 0.31
C LEU A 232 -6.22 -28.93 0.93
N TYR A 233 -5.69 -30.10 1.26
CA TYR A 233 -6.49 -31.16 1.87
C TYR A 233 -6.42 -31.07 3.39
N TYR A 234 -7.56 -30.84 4.02
CA TYR A 234 -7.76 -30.89 5.47
C TYR A 234 -8.66 -32.07 5.86
N TYR A 235 -9.11 -32.16 7.10
CA TYR A 235 -9.83 -33.32 7.61
C TYR A 235 -11.22 -32.99 8.14
N ASN A 236 -12.20 -33.81 7.75
CA ASN A 236 -13.55 -33.80 8.30
C ASN A 236 -13.89 -35.19 8.85
N ALA A 237 -13.85 -35.33 10.17
CA ALA A 237 -14.07 -36.60 10.85
C ALA A 237 -15.47 -37.20 10.58
N ASN A 238 -16.47 -36.39 10.23
CA ASN A 238 -17.80 -36.90 9.92
C ASN A 238 -17.84 -37.68 8.61
N ASN A 239 -16.92 -37.40 7.69
CA ASN A 239 -16.81 -38.10 6.41
C ASN A 239 -16.02 -39.42 6.52
N ASP A 240 -15.46 -39.71 7.70
CA ASP A 240 -14.52 -40.83 7.91
C ASP A 240 -15.01 -41.82 8.98
N LYS A 241 -16.33 -41.95 9.10
CA LYS A 241 -16.98 -42.85 10.05
C LYS A 241 -17.38 -44.15 9.38
N ASP A 242 -17.11 -45.28 10.04
CA ASP A 242 -17.69 -46.56 9.66
C ASP A 242 -19.20 -46.62 10.01
N ALA A 243 -19.85 -47.74 9.69
CA ALA A 243 -21.26 -47.96 9.98
C ALA A 243 -21.60 -47.94 11.50
N SER A 244 -20.60 -48.10 12.36
CA SER A 244 -20.72 -48.04 13.82
C SER A 244 -20.36 -46.66 14.39
N GLY A 245 -19.98 -45.70 13.55
CA GLY A 245 -19.62 -44.35 13.95
C GLY A 245 -18.16 -44.18 14.38
N ASN A 246 -17.30 -45.19 14.21
CA ASN A 246 -15.88 -45.11 14.55
C ASN A 246 -15.09 -44.41 13.45
N ILE A 247 -14.08 -43.64 13.85
CA ILE A 247 -13.18 -42.97 12.91
C ILE A 247 -12.22 -43.99 12.28
N MET A 248 -12.22 -44.07 10.95
CA MET A 248 -11.40 -45.01 10.18
C MET A 248 -9.99 -44.50 9.89
N CYS A 249 -9.75 -43.20 10.08
CA CYS A 249 -8.48 -42.53 9.78
C CYS A 249 -8.07 -42.69 8.31
N SER A 250 -9.04 -42.70 7.40
CA SER A 250 -8.89 -43.00 5.98
C SER A 250 -8.87 -41.72 5.13
N SER A 251 -8.61 -41.88 3.83
CA SER A 251 -8.66 -40.77 2.88
C SER A 251 -10.09 -40.24 2.65
N GLN A 252 -11.13 -40.95 3.10
CA GLN A 252 -12.52 -40.49 3.01
C GLN A 252 -12.77 -39.23 3.84
N GLY A 253 -12.04 -39.06 4.94
CA GLY A 253 -12.08 -37.85 5.75
C GLY A 253 -11.40 -36.64 5.13
N LEU A 254 -10.64 -36.80 4.04
CA LEU A 254 -9.94 -35.67 3.42
C LEU A 254 -10.91 -34.79 2.64
N VAL A 255 -10.89 -33.50 2.93
CA VAL A 255 -11.69 -32.49 2.23
C VAL A 255 -10.76 -31.44 1.65
N GLY A 256 -10.84 -31.25 0.33
CA GLY A 256 -10.10 -30.21 -0.38
C GLY A 256 -10.74 -28.85 -0.20
N VAL A 257 -9.97 -27.88 0.27
CA VAL A 257 -10.35 -26.46 0.27
C VAL A 257 -9.50 -25.70 -0.75
N VAL A 258 -10.16 -24.87 -1.54
CA VAL A 258 -9.48 -24.10 -2.59
C VAL A 258 -8.88 -22.83 -1.99
N ARG A 259 -7.62 -22.57 -2.30
CA ARG A 259 -6.94 -21.30 -2.02
C ARG A 259 -6.44 -20.70 -3.32
N ARG A 260 -6.34 -19.37 -3.35
CA ARG A 260 -5.58 -18.66 -4.38
C ARG A 260 -4.19 -18.37 -3.83
N PHE A 261 -3.17 -18.59 -4.63
CA PHE A 261 -1.80 -18.27 -4.27
C PHE A 261 -1.04 -17.69 -5.47
N PRO A 262 -0.05 -16.82 -5.25
CA PRO A 262 0.77 -16.27 -6.33
C PRO A 262 1.48 -17.37 -7.12
N ILE A 263 1.56 -17.24 -8.45
CA ILE A 263 2.41 -18.10 -9.26
C ILE A 263 3.87 -17.95 -8.80
N SER A 264 4.55 -19.07 -8.59
CA SER A 264 5.96 -19.11 -8.19
C SER A 264 6.74 -20.17 -8.98
N THR A 265 8.07 -20.13 -8.86
CA THR A 265 8.98 -21.16 -9.41
C THR A 265 9.00 -22.44 -8.56
N THR A 266 8.50 -22.39 -7.31
CA THR A 266 8.43 -23.53 -6.38
C THR A 266 6.99 -23.82 -5.92
N PRO A 267 6.04 -24.06 -6.84
CA PRO A 267 4.61 -24.08 -6.50
C PRO A 267 4.24 -25.22 -5.52
N ILE A 268 4.93 -26.37 -5.59
CA ILE A 268 4.74 -27.49 -4.65
C ILE A 268 5.14 -27.06 -3.23
N GLN A 269 6.31 -26.44 -3.08
CA GLN A 269 6.81 -25.98 -1.78
C GLN A 269 5.86 -24.97 -1.15
N ASP A 270 5.34 -24.04 -1.94
CA ASP A 270 4.46 -22.98 -1.46
C ASP A 270 3.08 -23.53 -1.07
N ALA A 271 2.55 -24.50 -1.83
CA ALA A 271 1.32 -25.21 -1.47
C ALA A 271 1.45 -25.93 -0.11
N ILE A 272 2.57 -26.62 0.12
CA ILE A 272 2.80 -27.30 1.40
C ILE A 272 2.98 -26.28 2.53
N LYS A 273 3.77 -25.22 2.33
CA LYS A 273 3.89 -24.13 3.33
C LYS A 273 2.53 -23.53 3.67
N LEU A 274 1.65 -23.33 2.70
CA LEU A 274 0.31 -22.79 2.89
C LEU A 274 -0.59 -23.77 3.68
N LEU A 275 -0.53 -25.07 3.38
CA LEU A 275 -1.22 -26.11 4.15
C LEU A 275 -0.82 -26.08 5.64
N LEU A 276 0.49 -25.99 5.92
CA LEU A 276 1.03 -26.00 7.28
C LEU A 276 0.62 -24.78 8.11
N GLN A 277 0.12 -23.71 7.49
CA GLN A 277 -0.45 -22.58 8.23
C GLN A 277 -1.81 -22.92 8.86
N GLY A 278 -2.49 -23.96 8.36
CA GLY A 278 -3.75 -24.46 8.94
C GLY A 278 -4.91 -23.47 8.94
N GLN A 279 -4.86 -22.47 8.06
CA GLN A 279 -5.86 -21.40 8.05
C GLN A 279 -7.17 -21.86 7.40
N LEU A 280 -8.17 -22.10 8.25
CA LEU A 280 -9.55 -22.38 7.86
C LEU A 280 -10.45 -21.15 8.09
N THR A 281 -11.30 -20.88 7.12
CA THR A 281 -12.36 -19.86 7.18
C THR A 281 -13.47 -20.28 8.15
N ALA A 282 -14.30 -19.32 8.58
CA ALA A 282 -15.45 -19.60 9.42
C ALA A 282 -16.45 -20.57 8.74
N VAL A 283 -16.63 -20.44 7.42
CA VAL A 283 -17.52 -21.32 6.64
C VAL A 283 -16.99 -22.75 6.61
N GLU A 284 -15.70 -22.95 6.34
CA GLU A 284 -15.09 -24.29 6.32
C GLU A 284 -15.16 -24.97 7.70
N LYS A 285 -14.90 -24.22 8.78
CA LYS A 285 -15.07 -24.72 10.14
C LYS A 285 -16.52 -25.13 10.43
N SER A 286 -17.49 -24.33 9.98
CA SER A 286 -18.91 -24.63 10.15
C SER A 286 -19.36 -25.90 9.39
N GLN A 287 -18.63 -26.28 8.35
CA GLN A 287 -18.83 -27.54 7.61
C GLN A 287 -18.20 -28.76 8.30
N GLY A 288 -17.56 -28.57 9.46
CA GLY A 288 -16.88 -29.63 10.21
C GLY A 288 -15.45 -29.90 9.72
N ILE A 289 -14.88 -29.05 8.87
CA ILE A 289 -13.49 -29.15 8.46
C ILE A 289 -12.61 -28.68 9.62
N SER A 290 -11.58 -29.45 9.91
CA SER A 290 -10.63 -29.24 10.99
C SER A 290 -9.21 -29.58 10.55
N THR A 291 -8.24 -29.04 11.27
CA THR A 291 -6.82 -29.35 11.08
C THR A 291 -6.08 -29.13 12.38
N GLU A 292 -5.00 -29.88 12.57
CA GLU A 292 -4.05 -29.64 13.67
C GLU A 292 -2.92 -28.70 13.26
N TYR A 293 -2.77 -28.41 11.97
CA TYR A 293 -1.87 -27.36 11.55
C TYR A 293 -2.41 -26.00 12.00
N PRO A 294 -1.54 -25.02 12.33
CA PRO A 294 -0.10 -25.15 12.43
C PRO A 294 0.34 -25.90 13.70
N LEU A 295 1.32 -26.79 13.54
CA LEU A 295 1.95 -27.48 14.68
C LEU A 295 3.14 -26.65 15.19
N PRO A 296 3.25 -26.37 16.51
CA PRO A 296 4.35 -25.58 17.05
C PRO A 296 5.73 -26.14 16.68
N GLY A 297 6.61 -25.29 16.14
CA GLY A 297 7.98 -25.66 15.76
C GLY A 297 8.11 -26.47 14.46
N VAL A 298 7.00 -26.94 13.89
CA VAL A 298 7.00 -27.70 12.63
C VAL A 298 7.09 -26.74 11.44
N SER A 299 8.08 -26.94 10.57
CA SER A 299 8.23 -26.15 9.34
C SER A 299 8.86 -26.94 8.22
N LEU A 300 8.45 -26.65 6.98
CA LEU A 300 9.07 -27.20 5.78
C LEU A 300 10.42 -26.49 5.52
N LYS A 301 11.50 -27.28 5.46
CA LYS A 301 12.85 -26.81 5.13
C LYS A 301 13.13 -26.85 3.64
N SER A 302 12.79 -27.95 2.97
CA SER A 302 13.04 -28.10 1.53
C SER A 302 11.99 -29.01 0.87
N ALA A 303 11.80 -28.81 -0.43
CA ALA A 303 11.00 -29.68 -1.29
C ALA A 303 11.80 -29.99 -2.56
N ASN A 304 12.17 -31.25 -2.75
CA ASN A 304 12.98 -31.70 -3.88
C ASN A 304 12.24 -32.77 -4.68
N LEU A 305 11.90 -32.47 -5.93
CA LEU A 305 11.26 -33.41 -6.83
C LEU A 305 12.28 -34.00 -7.79
N LYS A 306 12.46 -35.32 -7.75
CA LYS A 306 13.33 -36.06 -8.66
C LYS A 306 12.65 -37.33 -9.12
N ASP A 307 12.58 -37.54 -10.44
CA ASP A 307 12.03 -38.75 -11.07
C ASP A 307 10.62 -39.12 -10.58
N GLY A 308 9.81 -38.11 -10.25
CA GLY A 308 8.45 -38.27 -9.72
C GLY A 308 8.34 -38.54 -8.22
N VAL A 309 9.47 -38.62 -7.50
CA VAL A 309 9.51 -38.74 -6.05
C VAL A 309 9.76 -37.35 -5.44
N LEU A 310 8.76 -36.84 -4.72
CA LEU A 310 8.87 -35.60 -3.97
C LEU A 310 9.42 -35.89 -2.57
N THR A 311 10.62 -35.41 -2.27
CA THR A 311 11.20 -35.45 -0.93
C THR A 311 10.92 -34.14 -0.22
N LEU A 312 10.21 -34.19 0.90
CA LEU A 312 9.88 -33.06 1.75
C LEU A 312 10.67 -33.16 3.06
N GLU A 313 11.53 -32.18 3.32
CA GLU A 313 12.31 -32.11 4.55
C GLU A 313 11.64 -31.15 5.54
N PHE A 314 11.41 -31.59 6.76
CA PHE A 314 10.81 -30.80 7.83
C PHE A 314 11.74 -30.66 9.03
N SER A 315 11.57 -29.54 9.73
CA SER A 315 12.07 -29.37 11.09
C SER A 315 10.92 -29.61 12.05
N ASP A 316 11.08 -30.54 12.97
CA ASP A 316 10.13 -30.84 14.06
C ASP A 316 10.90 -31.07 15.38
N PRO A 317 11.50 -30.03 15.98
CA PRO A 317 12.36 -30.17 17.15
C PRO A 317 11.60 -30.62 18.42
N GLN A 318 10.27 -30.62 18.37
CA GLN A 318 9.39 -30.94 19.49
C GLN A 318 8.56 -32.21 19.24
N ASN A 319 8.89 -32.98 18.18
CA ASN A 319 8.20 -34.21 17.77
C ASN A 319 6.67 -34.06 17.68
N LYS A 320 6.16 -32.90 17.24
CA LYS A 320 4.73 -32.61 17.15
C LYS A 320 4.03 -33.35 16.02
N THR A 321 4.79 -33.86 15.05
CA THR A 321 4.27 -34.72 13.98
C THR A 321 4.08 -36.16 14.42
N GLY A 322 4.60 -36.59 15.59
CA GLY A 322 4.42 -37.94 16.14
C GLY A 322 3.17 -38.10 17.01
N GLY A 323 2.77 -39.34 17.30
CA GLY A 323 1.61 -39.68 18.13
C GLY A 323 0.76 -40.77 17.48
N GLY A 324 -0.41 -41.11 18.05
CA GLY A 324 -1.18 -42.29 17.64
C GLY A 324 -1.40 -42.44 16.11
N SER A 325 -1.35 -43.70 15.64
CA SER A 325 -1.37 -44.07 14.21
C SER A 325 -2.45 -43.37 13.38
N CYS A 326 -3.65 -43.20 13.94
CA CYS A 326 -4.74 -42.47 13.32
C CYS A 326 -4.37 -41.01 13.00
N ARG A 327 -3.88 -40.29 14.01
CA ARG A 327 -3.53 -38.87 13.94
C ARG A 327 -2.43 -38.63 12.91
N VAL A 328 -1.33 -39.37 13.05
CA VAL A 328 -0.15 -39.18 12.19
C VAL A 328 -0.44 -39.59 10.75
N GLY A 329 -1.26 -40.63 10.56
CA GLY A 329 -1.76 -41.02 9.25
C GLY A 329 -2.61 -39.94 8.57
N ILE A 330 -3.42 -39.20 9.34
CA ILE A 330 -4.20 -38.07 8.80
C ILE A 330 -3.27 -36.91 8.42
N LEU A 331 -2.33 -36.53 9.28
CA LEU A 331 -1.35 -35.47 9.01
C LEU A 331 -0.52 -35.75 7.74
N TRP A 332 -0.06 -37.00 7.59
CA TRP A 332 0.64 -37.48 6.39
C TRP A 332 -0.23 -37.33 5.15
N LYS A 333 -1.46 -37.85 5.19
CA LYS A 333 -2.40 -37.85 4.06
C LYS A 333 -2.76 -36.44 3.60
N GLN A 334 -2.92 -35.48 4.52
CA GLN A 334 -3.16 -34.07 4.18
C GLN A 334 -2.02 -33.50 3.31
N ILE A 335 -0.76 -33.72 3.71
CA ILE A 335 0.40 -33.28 2.94
C ILE A 335 0.49 -34.04 1.61
N GLU A 336 0.36 -35.37 1.66
CA GLU A 336 0.50 -36.22 0.48
C GLU A 336 -0.53 -35.89 -0.61
N SER A 337 -1.82 -35.76 -0.24
CA SER A 337 -2.88 -35.39 -1.19
C SER A 337 -2.69 -33.98 -1.74
N THR A 338 -2.22 -33.04 -0.92
CA THR A 338 -1.87 -31.68 -1.39
C THR A 338 -0.70 -31.70 -2.36
N ALA A 339 0.32 -32.54 -2.15
CA ALA A 339 1.45 -32.67 -3.07
C ALA A 339 1.09 -33.40 -4.37
N LYS A 340 0.28 -34.46 -4.30
CA LYS A 340 -0.10 -35.28 -5.47
C LYS A 340 -1.06 -34.59 -6.45
N GLN A 341 -1.54 -33.39 -6.15
CA GLN A 341 -2.28 -32.59 -7.12
C GLN A 341 -1.39 -32.07 -8.27
N PHE A 342 -0.08 -32.01 -8.04
CA PHE A 342 0.89 -31.63 -9.06
C PHE A 342 1.20 -32.87 -9.92
N PRO A 343 0.93 -32.85 -11.24
CA PRO A 343 1.04 -34.05 -12.10
C PRO A 343 2.42 -34.71 -12.10
N GLU A 344 3.46 -33.94 -11.78
CA GLU A 344 4.83 -34.43 -11.73
C GLU A 344 5.11 -35.27 -10.46
N VAL A 345 4.26 -35.20 -9.42
CA VAL A 345 4.45 -35.89 -8.14
C VAL A 345 3.73 -37.25 -8.16
N LYS A 346 4.51 -38.33 -8.21
CA LYS A 346 4.01 -39.71 -8.16
C LYS A 346 3.99 -40.28 -6.75
N SER A 347 4.97 -39.91 -5.93
CA SER A 347 5.10 -40.34 -4.53
C SER A 347 5.71 -39.25 -3.67
N VAL A 348 5.47 -39.31 -2.36
CA VAL A 348 5.98 -38.36 -1.38
C VAL A 348 6.78 -39.10 -0.33
N ARG A 349 7.96 -38.58 0.00
CA ARG A 349 8.85 -39.07 1.06
C ARG A 349 9.15 -37.93 2.03
N PHE A 350 9.17 -38.24 3.31
CA PHE A 350 9.45 -37.29 4.38
C PHE A 350 10.87 -37.46 4.92
N ILE A 351 11.51 -36.35 5.25
CA ILE A 351 12.78 -36.32 5.98
C ILE A 351 12.60 -35.43 7.22
N PRO A 352 12.99 -35.91 8.42
CA PRO A 352 13.58 -37.23 8.65
C PRO A 352 12.51 -38.36 8.63
N GLU A 353 12.94 -39.63 8.55
CA GLU A 353 12.04 -40.79 8.30
C GLU A 353 11.12 -41.11 9.49
N GLU A 354 11.51 -40.66 10.69
CA GLU A 354 10.75 -40.77 11.94
C GLU A 354 9.56 -39.80 12.04
N LEU A 355 9.36 -38.90 11.06
CA LEU A 355 8.18 -38.05 11.02
C LEU A 355 6.92 -38.89 10.83
N PHE A 356 5.83 -38.44 11.44
CA PHE A 356 4.50 -39.06 11.32
C PHE A 356 4.45 -40.53 11.74
N GLN A 357 5.25 -40.92 12.74
CA GLN A 357 5.25 -42.25 13.32
C GLN A 357 4.35 -42.35 14.58
N PRO A 358 3.73 -43.52 14.84
CA PRO A 358 2.88 -43.81 16.01
C PRO A 358 3.46 -43.52 17.39
#